data_AF-A0A6B9GFQ9-F1
#
_entry.id   AF-A0A6B9GFQ9-F1
#
_cell.length_a   1.000
_cell.length_b   1.000
_cell.length_c   1.000
_cell.angle_alpha   90.00
_cell.angle_beta   90.00
_cell.angle_gamma   90.00
#
_symmetry.space_group_name_H-M   'P 1'
#
loop_
_entity.id
_entity.type
_entity.pdbx_description
1 polymer ?
#
loop_
_entity_poly.entity_id
_entity_poly.type
_entity_poly.pdbx_seq_one_letter_code
_entity_poly.pdbx_strand_id
1 'polypeptide(L)'
;MNEPLPDDIALLKQRLAEQQAQILALEAKLASREREVDYLQAQLDKLRRINFGSRSEKVAKRIAQIEAQLTAMQKDSDERTGRVDDPPVPRPLRQTRTRKPFPESLPREENRLKPTEVCCPDCGGALSYLGEDAAEQLELMRSAFRVIRTVREKHACRKCDRIVQAAAPSRPIERGIAGPGLLARVLTSKYAEHTPLNRQSDIYERQGVTLSRSLLSGWVDACCQLLSPLDEALQRYVLTDGKLHADDTPVPVLLPGNGKTKTGRLWTYVRDDRNAGSVMAPAVWFAYSPDRKGMHPQSHLAGFSGVLQADAYAGFNELYREGHIKEAACWAHARRKIHDVHIRTPSEVTTEALHRIGELYAVEAGIRGKSASERLAVRQEKTVPLLNALEGWL
;
A
#
# COMPACT_ATOMS: atom_id res chain seq x y z
N MET A 1 40.29 -32.03 -43.31
CA MET A 1 40.41 -32.87 -44.53
C MET A 1 39.82 -32.05 -45.66
N ASN A 2 40.65 -31.44 -46.51
CA ASN A 2 40.18 -30.74 -47.71
C ASN A 2 40.04 -31.78 -48.82
N GLU A 3 38.81 -32.11 -49.20
CA GLU A 3 38.57 -32.82 -50.46
C GLU A 3 39.07 -31.94 -51.63
N PRO A 4 39.73 -32.53 -52.64
CA PRO A 4 40.13 -31.79 -53.82
C PRO A 4 38.90 -31.24 -54.56
N LEU A 5 38.99 -30.00 -55.04
CA LEU A 5 37.91 -29.37 -55.80
C LEU A 5 37.73 -30.11 -57.15
N PRO A 6 36.49 -30.32 -57.62
CA PRO A 6 36.24 -30.92 -58.93
C PRO A 6 36.65 -29.96 -60.06
N ASP A 7 37.22 -30.48 -61.16
CA ASP A 7 37.61 -29.70 -62.34
C ASP A 7 36.43 -29.35 -63.27
N ASP A 8 35.21 -29.79 -62.94
CA ASP A 8 33.99 -29.47 -63.68
C ASP A 8 33.39 -28.13 -63.22
N ILE A 9 33.37 -27.15 -64.14
CA ILE A 9 32.84 -25.80 -63.93
C ILE A 9 31.36 -25.82 -63.52
N ALA A 10 30.55 -26.74 -64.04
CA ALA A 10 29.14 -26.83 -63.68
C ALA A 10 28.96 -27.31 -62.23
N LEU A 11 29.76 -28.31 -61.83
CA LEU A 11 29.77 -28.85 -60.47
C LEU A 11 30.33 -27.84 -59.46
N LEU A 12 31.32 -27.03 -59.85
CA LEU A 12 31.83 -25.92 -59.04
C LEU A 12 30.76 -24.84 -58.82
N LYS A 13 30.03 -24.43 -59.86
CA LYS A 13 28.92 -23.45 -59.73
C LYS A 13 27.82 -23.95 -58.81
N GLN A 14 27.48 -25.23 -58.89
CA GLN A 14 26.49 -25.84 -58.00
C GLN A 14 26.97 -25.82 -56.54
N ARG A 15 28.20 -26.26 -56.26
CA ARG A 15 28.78 -26.21 -54.91
C ARG A 15 28.86 -24.78 -54.36
N LEU A 16 29.12 -23.79 -55.20
CA LEU A 16 29.21 -22.39 -54.80
C LEU A 16 27.83 -21.83 -54.40
N ALA A 17 26.78 -22.18 -55.15
CA ALA A 17 25.40 -21.82 -54.82
C ALA A 17 24.92 -22.50 -53.52
N GLU A 18 25.26 -23.78 -53.33
CA GLU A 18 24.96 -24.52 -52.09
C GLU A 18 25.69 -23.90 -50.88
N GLN A 19 26.96 -23.53 -51.04
CA GLN A 19 27.72 -22.83 -50.00
C GLN A 19 27.13 -21.45 -49.68
N GLN A 20 26.69 -20.69 -50.69
CA GLN A 20 26.09 -19.37 -50.47
C GLN A 20 24.75 -19.46 -49.74
N ALA A 21 23.91 -20.45 -50.08
CA ALA A 21 22.68 -20.73 -49.35
C ALA A 21 22.97 -21.14 -47.89
N GLN A 22 24.04 -21.92 -47.68
CA GLN A 22 24.45 -22.34 -46.33
C GLN A 22 25.00 -21.16 -45.50
N ILE A 23 25.75 -20.24 -46.11
CA ILE A 23 26.24 -19.02 -45.45
C ILE A 23 25.07 -18.15 -45.01
N LEU A 24 24.10 -17.88 -45.90
CA LEU A 24 22.91 -17.09 -45.57
C LEU A 24 22.08 -17.72 -44.44
N ALA A 25 21.94 -19.04 -44.45
CA ALA A 25 21.24 -19.77 -43.38
C ALA A 25 21.99 -19.68 -42.04
N LEU A 26 23.32 -19.74 -42.05
CA LEU A 26 24.16 -19.59 -40.86
C LEU A 26 24.14 -18.16 -40.32
N GLU A 27 24.17 -17.14 -41.19
CA GLU A 27 24.05 -15.72 -40.82
C GLU A 27 22.70 -15.42 -40.15
N ALA A 28 21.59 -15.94 -40.71
CA ALA A 28 20.27 -15.80 -40.09
C ALA A 28 20.21 -16.46 -38.71
N LYS A 29 20.87 -17.62 -38.55
CA LYS A 29 20.95 -18.33 -37.27
C LYS A 29 21.82 -17.58 -36.26
N LEU A 30 22.94 -16.99 -36.69
CA LEU A 30 23.79 -16.13 -35.86
C LEU A 30 23.02 -14.90 -35.37
N ALA A 31 22.33 -14.18 -36.25
CA ALA A 31 21.52 -13.02 -35.87
C ALA A 31 20.37 -13.37 -34.91
N SER A 32 19.81 -14.59 -35.00
CA SER A 32 18.82 -15.07 -34.03
C SER A 32 19.46 -15.37 -32.67
N ARG A 33 20.68 -15.90 -32.65
CA ARG A 33 21.40 -16.24 -31.42
C ARG A 33 21.93 -15.00 -30.72
N GLU A 34 22.39 -14.00 -31.45
CA GLU A 34 22.79 -12.69 -30.90
C GLU A 34 21.61 -12.01 -30.19
N ARG A 35 20.42 -12.01 -30.80
CA ARG A 35 19.18 -11.52 -30.15
C ARG A 35 18.83 -12.28 -28.88
N GLU A 36 19.02 -13.60 -28.88
CA GLU A 36 18.80 -14.43 -27.69
C GLU A 36 19.82 -14.14 -26.58
N VAL A 37 21.09 -13.92 -26.95
CA VAL A 37 22.16 -13.51 -26.03
C VAL A 37 21.84 -12.14 -25.42
N ASP A 38 21.46 -11.15 -26.21
CA ASP A 38 21.10 -9.81 -25.72
C ASP A 38 19.90 -9.86 -24.77
N TYR A 39 18.88 -10.65 -25.11
CA TYR A 39 17.72 -10.88 -24.25
C TYR A 39 18.11 -11.51 -22.91
N LEU A 40 18.93 -12.57 -22.94
CA LEU A 40 19.41 -13.23 -21.72
C LEU A 40 20.33 -12.32 -20.90
N GLN A 41 21.18 -11.52 -21.54
CA GLN A 41 22.05 -10.55 -20.88
C GLN A 41 21.23 -9.46 -20.16
N ALA A 42 20.18 -8.95 -20.81
CA ALA A 42 19.25 -8.00 -20.20
C ALA A 42 18.47 -8.60 -19.02
N GLN A 43 18.08 -9.86 -19.10
CA GLN A 43 17.51 -10.58 -17.95
C GLN A 43 18.53 -10.75 -16.83
N LEU A 44 19.77 -11.11 -17.16
CA LEU A 44 20.84 -11.32 -16.20
C LEU A 44 21.19 -10.03 -15.47
N ASP A 45 21.23 -8.88 -16.15
CA ASP A 45 21.49 -7.58 -15.55
C ASP A 45 20.32 -7.10 -14.69
N LYS A 46 19.07 -7.39 -15.11
CA LYS A 46 17.88 -7.18 -14.27
C LYS A 46 17.95 -8.03 -13.01
N LEU A 47 18.26 -9.32 -13.13
CA LEU A 47 18.39 -10.24 -12.00
C LEU A 47 19.57 -9.85 -11.12
N ARG A 48 20.72 -9.46 -11.67
CA ARG A 48 21.89 -8.96 -10.91
C ARG A 48 21.52 -7.71 -10.12
N ARG A 49 20.82 -6.74 -10.71
CA ARG A 49 20.32 -5.56 -9.98
C ARG A 49 19.33 -5.92 -8.86
N ILE A 50 18.53 -6.97 -9.05
CA ILE A 50 17.64 -7.51 -8.00
C ILE A 50 18.42 -8.29 -6.93
N ASN A 51 19.54 -8.92 -7.30
CA ASN A 51 20.23 -9.92 -6.49
C ASN A 51 21.57 -9.44 -5.88
N PHE A 52 22.01 -8.20 -6.15
CA PHE A 52 23.11 -7.52 -5.42
C PHE A 52 22.72 -7.11 -3.99
N GLY A 53 21.92 -7.96 -3.32
CA GLY A 53 21.53 -7.88 -1.92
C GLY A 53 21.67 -9.19 -1.13
N SER A 54 22.29 -10.25 -1.67
CA SER A 54 22.59 -11.43 -0.83
C SER A 54 23.61 -12.40 -1.44
N ARG A 55 24.73 -12.58 -0.73
CA ARG A 55 25.60 -13.75 -0.88
C ARG A 55 25.08 -14.92 -0.04
N SER A 56 25.01 -16.07 -0.71
CA SER A 56 25.40 -17.40 -0.20
C SER A 56 24.37 -18.23 0.60
N GLU A 57 23.83 -19.25 -0.08
CA GLU A 57 23.12 -20.43 0.47
C GLU A 57 23.84 -21.12 1.65
N LYS A 58 25.16 -20.92 1.83
CA LYS A 58 25.90 -21.49 2.96
C LYS A 58 25.43 -20.97 4.33
N VAL A 59 24.90 -19.75 4.39
CA VAL A 59 24.38 -19.18 5.65
C VAL A 59 22.99 -19.76 5.98
N ALA A 60 22.15 -19.98 4.97
CA ALA A 60 20.82 -20.56 5.15
C ALA A 60 20.87 -22.00 5.70
N LYS A 61 21.79 -22.83 5.18
CA LYS A 61 22.00 -24.19 5.72
C LYS A 61 22.49 -24.19 7.17
N ARG A 62 23.35 -23.24 7.55
CA ARG A 62 23.87 -23.14 8.92
C ARG A 62 22.80 -22.68 9.92
N ILE A 63 21.92 -21.76 9.50
CA ILE A 63 20.78 -21.30 10.32
C ILE A 63 19.80 -22.45 10.57
N ALA A 64 19.41 -23.20 9.52
CA ALA A 64 18.50 -24.34 9.67
C ALA A 64 19.06 -25.42 10.61
N GLN A 65 20.39 -25.62 10.60
CA GLN A 65 21.05 -26.58 11.48
C GLN A 65 21.05 -26.12 12.95
N ILE A 66 21.21 -24.81 13.20
CA ILE A 66 21.16 -24.22 14.53
C ILE A 66 19.72 -24.20 15.08
N GLU A 67 18.72 -23.90 14.24
CA GLU A 67 17.30 -23.93 14.62
C GLU A 67 16.84 -25.34 15.01
N ALA A 68 17.31 -26.36 14.28
CA ALA A 68 17.03 -27.76 14.61
C ALA A 68 17.66 -28.16 15.96
N GLN A 69 18.89 -27.71 16.25
CA GLN A 69 19.56 -27.95 17.53
C GLN A 69 18.86 -27.25 18.70
N LEU A 70 18.43 -25.99 18.52
CA LEU A 70 17.67 -25.24 19.52
C LEU A 70 16.35 -25.95 19.86
N THR A 71 15.61 -26.38 18.85
CA THR A 71 14.33 -27.09 19.04
C THR A 71 14.52 -28.40 19.79
N ALA A 72 15.59 -29.15 19.49
CA ALA A 72 15.91 -30.39 20.21
C ALA A 72 16.27 -30.13 21.69
N MET A 73 17.08 -29.11 21.98
CA MET A 73 17.43 -28.75 23.36
C MET A 73 16.23 -28.24 24.17
N GLN A 74 15.31 -27.53 23.53
CA GLN A 74 14.10 -27.03 24.18
C GLN A 74 13.16 -28.17 24.56
N LYS A 75 13.02 -29.15 23.67
CA LYS A 75 12.22 -30.35 23.93
C LYS A 75 12.81 -31.20 25.07
N ASP A 76 14.14 -31.37 25.10
CA ASP A 76 14.83 -32.07 26.21
C ASP A 76 14.70 -31.31 27.55
N SER A 77 14.68 -29.97 27.51
CA SER A 77 14.42 -29.13 28.69
C SER A 77 12.97 -29.25 29.18
N ASP A 78 12.00 -29.27 28.28
CA ASP A 78 10.58 -29.39 28.63
C ASP A 78 10.25 -30.79 29.17
N GLU A 79 10.88 -31.83 28.64
CA GLU A 79 10.80 -33.21 29.15
C GLU A 79 11.45 -33.35 30.55
N ARG A 80 12.60 -32.70 30.80
CA ARG A 80 13.27 -32.69 32.12
C ARG A 80 12.56 -31.84 33.18
N THR A 81 11.79 -30.83 32.77
CA THR A 81 11.09 -29.92 33.70
C THR A 81 9.61 -30.25 33.89
N GLY A 82 9.10 -31.29 33.22
CA GLY A 82 7.75 -31.81 33.41
C GLY A 82 6.62 -30.89 32.90
N ARG A 83 6.91 -29.96 31.97
CA ARG A 83 5.99 -28.91 31.49
C ARG A 83 5.05 -29.35 30.36
N VAL A 84 4.58 -30.60 30.37
CA VAL A 84 3.82 -31.15 29.24
C VAL A 84 2.30 -30.96 29.39
N ASP A 85 1.78 -30.69 30.60
CA ASP A 85 0.33 -30.55 30.84
C ASP A 85 -0.02 -29.52 31.94
N ASP A 86 0.37 -28.25 31.78
CA ASP A 86 -0.13 -27.19 32.66
C ASP A 86 -1.46 -26.61 32.12
N PRO A 87 -2.55 -26.59 32.93
CA PRO A 87 -3.76 -25.85 32.59
C PRO A 87 -3.45 -24.34 32.48
N PRO A 88 -4.26 -23.57 31.72
CA PRO A 88 -4.03 -22.14 31.56
C PRO A 88 -4.11 -21.44 32.92
N VAL A 89 -2.95 -20.99 33.42
CA VAL A 89 -2.84 -20.18 34.63
C VAL A 89 -3.74 -18.94 34.47
N PRO A 90 -4.65 -18.65 35.42
CA PRO A 90 -5.42 -17.40 35.40
C PRO A 90 -4.44 -16.24 35.35
N ARG A 91 -4.53 -15.41 34.30
CA ARG A 91 -3.71 -14.19 34.20
C ARG A 91 -3.95 -13.39 35.49
N PRO A 92 -2.92 -13.08 36.29
CA PRO A 92 -3.10 -12.21 37.44
C PRO A 92 -3.70 -10.90 36.93
N LEU A 93 -4.77 -10.44 37.59
CA LEU A 93 -5.36 -9.12 37.36
C LEU A 93 -4.22 -8.12 37.29
N ARG A 94 -4.00 -7.57 36.08
CA ARG A 94 -2.96 -6.56 35.85
C ARG A 94 -3.17 -5.48 36.89
N GLN A 95 -2.26 -5.37 37.86
CA GLN A 95 -2.22 -4.24 38.76
C GLN A 95 -2.24 -3.00 37.88
N THR A 96 -3.30 -2.20 38.00
CA THR A 96 -3.46 -0.95 37.28
C THR A 96 -2.34 -0.03 37.74
N ARG A 97 -1.24 0.02 36.98
CA ARG A 97 -0.21 1.05 37.18
C ARG A 97 -0.94 2.39 37.18
N THR A 98 -0.89 3.08 38.31
CA THR A 98 -1.35 4.46 38.44
C THR A 98 -0.70 5.27 37.33
N ARG A 99 -1.54 5.92 36.52
CA ARG A 99 -1.07 6.75 35.41
C ARG A 99 -0.16 7.83 35.98
N LYS A 100 1.00 8.04 35.39
CA LYS A 100 1.83 9.19 35.74
C LYS A 100 1.02 10.46 35.42
N PRO A 101 0.93 11.42 36.35
CA PRO A 101 0.30 12.70 36.08
C PRO A 101 1.07 13.42 34.96
N PHE A 102 0.37 14.28 34.23
CA PHE A 102 1.03 15.14 33.25
C PHE A 102 1.92 16.18 33.95
N PRO A 103 2.99 16.66 33.29
CA PRO A 103 3.85 17.69 33.85
C PRO A 103 3.06 18.92 34.34
N GLU A 104 3.42 19.44 35.52
CA GLU A 104 2.78 20.63 36.08
C GLU A 104 3.03 21.88 35.25
N SER A 105 4.15 21.92 34.51
CA SER A 105 4.52 23.00 33.60
C SER A 105 3.59 23.17 32.40
N LEU A 106 2.77 22.17 32.06
CA LEU A 106 1.82 22.28 30.95
C LEU A 106 0.59 23.11 31.38
N PRO A 107 0.14 24.06 30.53
CA PRO A 107 -1.06 24.83 30.81
C PRO A 107 -2.28 23.92 30.89
N ARG A 108 -3.12 24.15 31.91
CA ARG A 108 -4.38 23.43 32.12
C ARG A 108 -5.57 24.29 31.75
N GLU A 109 -6.41 23.78 30.85
CA GLU A 109 -7.72 24.35 30.55
C GLU A 109 -8.77 23.50 31.26
N GLU A 110 -9.50 24.09 32.21
CA GLU A 110 -10.50 23.41 33.00
C GLU A 110 -11.90 23.61 32.43
N ASN A 111 -12.56 22.50 32.08
CA ASN A 111 -13.93 22.49 31.60
C ASN A 111 -14.83 21.84 32.66
N ARG A 112 -15.63 22.66 33.35
CA ARG A 112 -16.59 22.21 34.36
C ARG A 112 -17.94 21.89 33.74
N LEU A 113 -18.41 20.67 33.95
CA LEU A 113 -19.68 20.14 33.48
C LEU A 113 -20.62 19.94 34.66
N LYS A 114 -21.71 20.70 34.67
CA LYS A 114 -22.82 20.55 35.62
C LYS A 114 -23.86 19.57 35.06
N PRO A 115 -24.62 18.88 35.93
CA PRO A 115 -25.79 18.13 35.50
C PRO A 115 -26.68 18.98 34.58
N THR A 116 -27.23 18.35 33.54
CA THR A 116 -28.15 19.06 32.63
C THR A 116 -29.50 19.27 33.30
N GLU A 117 -29.85 18.37 34.21
CA GLU A 117 -31.07 18.39 35.00
C GLU A 117 -30.97 19.41 36.13
N VAL A 118 -31.96 20.29 36.22
CA VAL A 118 -32.05 21.30 37.30
C VAL A 118 -32.66 20.71 38.58
N CYS A 119 -33.39 19.60 38.47
CA CYS A 119 -34.02 18.87 39.56
C CYS A 119 -33.82 17.36 39.40
N CYS A 120 -34.04 16.59 40.47
CA CYS A 120 -33.92 15.14 40.42
C CYS A 120 -34.88 14.54 39.38
N PRO A 121 -34.39 13.73 38.43
CA PRO A 121 -35.24 13.13 37.39
C PRO A 121 -36.26 12.14 37.95
N ASP A 122 -36.02 11.57 39.14
CA ASP A 122 -36.89 10.54 39.73
C ASP A 122 -38.01 11.13 40.59
N CYS A 123 -37.76 12.23 41.32
CA CYS A 123 -38.70 12.75 42.32
C CYS A 123 -38.91 14.28 42.28
N GLY A 124 -38.28 14.99 41.35
CA GLY A 124 -38.35 16.45 41.24
C GLY A 124 -37.71 17.23 42.40
N GLY A 125 -37.03 16.54 43.33
CA GLY A 125 -36.36 17.18 44.47
C GLY A 125 -35.17 18.05 44.06
N ALA A 126 -34.84 19.04 44.90
CA ALA A 126 -33.68 19.91 44.69
C ALA A 126 -32.36 19.12 44.75
N LEU A 127 -31.43 19.50 43.88
CA LEU A 127 -30.09 18.93 43.78
C LEU A 127 -29.10 19.78 44.58
N SER A 128 -28.18 19.12 45.30
CA SER A 128 -27.06 19.78 45.97
C SER A 128 -25.73 19.14 45.63
N TYR A 129 -24.69 19.95 45.54
CA TYR A 129 -23.33 19.51 45.27
C TYR A 129 -22.87 18.43 46.27
N LEU A 130 -22.37 17.32 45.74
CA LEU A 130 -21.83 16.18 46.49
C LEU A 130 -20.32 16.05 46.32
N GLY A 131 -19.80 16.33 45.12
CA GLY A 131 -18.39 16.17 44.80
C GLY A 131 -18.15 16.30 43.30
N GLU A 132 -16.95 15.95 42.83
CA GLU A 132 -16.58 16.05 41.42
C GLU A 132 -15.72 14.87 40.99
N ASP A 133 -15.86 14.45 39.72
CA ASP A 133 -14.88 13.59 39.06
C ASP A 133 -14.07 14.43 38.07
N ALA A 134 -12.74 14.33 38.13
CA ALA A 134 -11.86 14.99 37.19
C ALA A 134 -11.13 13.99 36.30
N ALA A 135 -11.00 14.32 35.02
CA ALA A 135 -10.19 13.55 34.08
C ALA A 135 -9.38 14.49 33.19
N GLU A 136 -8.09 14.21 33.06
CA GLU A 136 -7.16 14.98 32.24
C GLU A 136 -6.90 14.29 30.89
N GLN A 137 -6.74 15.08 29.83
CA GLN A 137 -6.29 14.66 28.50
C GLN A 137 -5.22 15.62 27.99
N LEU A 138 -4.21 15.07 27.32
CA LEU A 138 -3.17 15.82 26.63
C LEU A 138 -3.65 16.21 25.24
N GLU A 139 -3.59 17.50 24.93
CA GLU A 139 -4.02 18.07 23.66
C GLU A 139 -2.88 18.88 23.02
N LEU A 140 -2.89 18.97 21.69
CA LEU A 140 -1.95 19.81 20.95
C LEU A 140 -2.72 20.88 20.18
N MET A 141 -2.54 22.15 20.56
CA MET A 141 -3.19 23.28 19.90
C MET A 141 -2.13 24.25 19.38
N ARG A 142 -2.16 24.54 18.06
CA ARG A 142 -1.19 25.45 17.41
C ARG A 142 0.27 25.12 17.76
N SER A 143 0.60 23.82 17.79
CA SER A 143 1.93 23.28 18.12
C SER A 143 2.38 23.38 19.60
N ALA A 144 1.49 23.79 20.52
CA ALA A 144 1.77 23.79 21.95
C ALA A 144 0.95 22.71 22.67
N PHE A 145 1.60 21.99 23.60
CA PHE A 145 0.92 21.03 24.46
C PHE A 145 0.15 21.73 25.57
N ARG A 146 -1.03 21.21 25.87
CA ARG A 146 -1.87 21.62 26.99
C ARG A 146 -2.61 20.42 27.57
N VAL A 147 -3.06 20.56 28.80
CA VAL A 147 -3.89 19.55 29.46
C VAL A 147 -5.32 20.07 29.53
N ILE A 148 -6.25 19.34 28.94
CA ILE A 148 -7.69 19.58 29.10
C ILE A 148 -8.16 18.81 30.32
N ARG A 149 -8.52 19.52 31.39
CA ARG A 149 -9.07 18.93 32.62
C ARG A 149 -10.59 19.04 32.57
N THR A 150 -11.27 17.92 32.34
CA THR A 150 -12.74 17.86 32.39
C THR A 150 -13.17 17.51 33.80
N VAL A 151 -13.94 18.38 34.44
CA VAL A 151 -14.47 18.20 35.80
C VAL A 151 -15.98 18.04 35.72
N ARG A 152 -16.51 16.92 36.20
CA ARG A 152 -17.94 16.61 36.19
C ARG A 152 -18.49 16.67 37.61
N GLU A 153 -19.30 17.66 37.90
CA GLU A 153 -19.92 17.82 39.22
C GLU A 153 -20.99 16.76 39.46
N LYS A 154 -20.89 16.08 40.61
CA LYS A 154 -21.91 15.19 41.16
C LYS A 154 -22.82 15.99 42.06
N HIS A 155 -24.12 15.89 41.82
CA HIS A 155 -25.14 16.47 42.68
C HIS A 155 -26.02 15.35 43.22
N ALA A 156 -26.37 15.40 44.51
CA ALA A 156 -27.28 14.46 45.14
C ALA A 156 -28.65 15.12 45.36
N CYS A 157 -29.72 14.37 45.14
CA CYS A 157 -31.07 14.80 45.48
C CYS A 157 -31.27 14.79 47.00
N ARG A 158 -31.79 15.90 47.55
CA ARG A 158 -32.08 16.00 49.00
C ARG A 158 -33.28 15.18 49.49
N LYS A 159 -34.03 14.55 48.59
CA LYS A 159 -35.25 13.76 48.94
C LYS A 159 -35.04 12.25 48.86
N CYS A 160 -34.29 11.78 47.88
CA CYS A 160 -34.15 10.35 47.59
C CYS A 160 -32.69 9.91 47.38
N ASP A 161 -31.72 10.78 47.68
CA ASP A 161 -30.26 10.53 47.57
C ASP A 161 -29.76 10.11 46.18
N ARG A 162 -30.57 10.28 45.14
CA ARG A 162 -30.18 10.01 43.76
C ARG A 162 -29.04 10.93 43.34
N ILE A 163 -27.95 10.35 42.85
CA ILE A 163 -26.81 11.09 42.28
C ILE A 163 -27.10 11.39 40.80
N VAL A 164 -26.97 12.67 40.45
CA VAL A 164 -27.09 13.20 39.09
C VAL A 164 -25.75 13.84 38.71
N GLN A 165 -25.24 13.51 37.53
CA GLN A 165 -23.96 13.99 37.02
C GLN A 165 -24.06 14.08 35.49
N ALA A 166 -23.48 15.12 34.89
CA ALA A 166 -23.37 15.22 33.43
C ALA A 166 -22.71 13.96 32.84
N ALA A 167 -23.11 13.50 31.66
CA ALA A 167 -22.43 12.39 30.98
C ALA A 167 -20.95 12.71 30.72
N ALA A 168 -20.10 11.67 30.70
CA ALA A 168 -18.70 11.86 30.29
C ALA A 168 -18.65 12.21 28.80
N PRO A 169 -17.88 13.24 28.39
CA PRO A 169 -17.67 13.49 26.97
C PRO A 169 -17.05 12.27 26.28
N SER A 170 -17.52 11.98 25.08
CA SER A 170 -16.95 10.93 24.23
C SER A 170 -15.49 11.23 23.92
N ARG A 171 -14.67 10.18 23.85
CA ARG A 171 -13.25 10.29 23.48
C ARG A 171 -12.98 9.41 22.26
N PRO A 172 -12.05 9.80 21.36
CA PRO A 172 -11.68 8.92 20.25
C PRO A 172 -11.17 7.57 20.74
N ILE A 173 -10.31 7.56 21.77
CA ILE A 173 -9.81 6.35 22.39
C ILE A 173 -10.37 6.27 23.81
N GLU A 174 -11.13 5.20 24.09
CA GLU A 174 -11.74 4.97 25.39
C GLU A 174 -10.68 4.90 26.49
N ARG A 175 -10.86 5.70 27.55
CA ARG A 175 -9.86 5.90 28.63
C ARG A 175 -8.48 6.38 28.12
N GLY A 176 -8.35 6.80 26.86
CA GLY A 176 -7.11 7.32 26.29
C GLY A 176 -6.69 8.63 26.95
N ILE A 177 -5.39 8.91 26.89
CA ILE A 177 -4.81 10.14 27.43
C ILE A 177 -4.69 11.25 26.37
N ALA A 178 -4.79 10.94 25.09
CA ALA A 178 -4.71 11.92 24.00
C ALA A 178 -6.08 12.50 23.67
N GLY A 179 -6.10 13.81 23.41
CA GLY A 179 -7.21 14.50 22.76
C GLY A 179 -7.20 14.33 21.23
N PRO A 180 -8.31 14.66 20.56
CA PRO A 180 -8.45 14.50 19.11
C PRO A 180 -7.42 15.30 18.30
N GLY A 181 -7.01 16.49 18.74
CA GLY A 181 -6.04 17.31 18.01
C GLY A 181 -4.63 16.69 18.02
N LEU A 182 -4.20 16.15 19.16
CA LEU A 182 -2.95 15.41 19.27
C LEU A 182 -2.96 14.14 18.39
N LEU A 183 -4.06 13.37 18.40
CA LEU A 183 -4.20 12.19 17.56
C LEU A 183 -4.12 12.54 16.06
N ALA A 184 -4.83 13.59 15.65
CA ALA A 184 -4.76 14.10 14.29
C ALA A 184 -3.33 14.51 13.91
N ARG A 185 -2.62 15.24 14.79
CA ARG A 185 -1.22 15.62 14.55
C ARG A 185 -0.33 14.39 14.35
N VAL A 186 -0.44 13.39 15.21
CA VAL A 186 0.39 12.17 15.13
C VAL A 186 0.23 11.47 13.78
N LEU A 187 -1.02 11.34 13.29
CA LEU A 187 -1.33 10.73 12.01
C LEU A 187 -0.83 11.57 10.84
N THR A 188 -1.17 12.86 10.79
CA THR A 188 -0.75 13.76 9.70
C THR A 188 0.77 13.86 9.62
N SER A 189 1.46 14.01 10.75
CA SER A 189 2.92 14.03 10.77
C SER A 189 3.51 12.71 10.29
N LYS A 190 2.91 11.57 10.62
CA LYS A 190 3.42 10.26 10.18
C LYS A 190 3.23 10.03 8.68
N TYR A 191 2.03 10.30 8.17
CA TYR A 191 1.62 9.87 6.84
C TYR A 191 1.73 10.96 5.77
N ALA A 192 1.41 12.21 6.10
CA ALA A 192 1.49 13.33 5.16
C ALA A 192 2.86 14.03 5.20
N GLU A 193 3.47 14.14 6.39
CA GLU A 193 4.76 14.85 6.55
C GLU A 193 5.96 13.88 6.66
N HIS A 194 5.74 12.57 6.51
CA HIS A 194 6.78 11.53 6.58
C HIS A 194 7.68 11.58 7.84
N THR A 195 7.14 12.03 8.97
CA THR A 195 7.83 12.08 10.26
C THR A 195 7.56 10.80 11.06
N PRO A 196 8.53 9.87 11.15
CA PRO A 196 8.31 8.59 11.82
C PRO A 196 8.10 8.76 13.33
N LEU A 197 7.44 7.78 13.96
CA LEU A 197 6.99 7.89 15.36
C LEU A 197 8.14 8.06 16.37
N ASN A 198 9.35 7.54 16.08
CA ASN A 198 10.52 7.82 16.92
C ASN A 198 10.89 9.30 16.88
N ARG A 199 10.92 9.91 15.68
CA ARG A 199 11.21 11.33 15.54
C ARG A 199 10.14 12.20 16.19
N GLN A 200 8.87 11.79 16.10
CA GLN A 200 7.78 12.47 16.82
C GLN A 200 7.97 12.41 18.34
N SER A 201 8.30 11.22 18.89
CA SER A 201 8.65 11.04 20.30
C SER A 201 9.73 12.04 20.75
N ASP A 202 10.83 12.14 20.00
CA ASP A 202 11.94 13.05 20.32
C ASP A 202 11.52 14.53 20.23
N ILE A 203 10.65 14.89 19.27
CA ILE A 203 10.10 16.25 19.13
C ILE A 203 9.25 16.60 20.34
N TYR A 204 8.38 15.70 20.79
CA TYR A 204 7.51 15.93 21.94
C TYR A 204 8.30 15.96 23.25
N GLU A 205 9.35 15.15 23.38
CA GLU A 205 10.24 15.17 24.53
C GLU A 205 10.96 16.52 24.66
N ARG A 206 11.41 17.13 23.55
CA ARG A 206 11.96 18.49 23.55
C ARG A 206 10.95 19.57 23.97
N GLN A 207 9.65 19.27 23.94
CA GLN A 207 8.58 20.13 24.44
C GLN A 207 8.15 19.76 25.88
N GLY A 208 8.91 18.90 26.56
CA GLY A 208 8.62 18.47 27.93
C GLY A 208 7.59 17.35 28.05
N VAL A 209 7.21 16.69 26.95
CA VAL A 209 6.21 15.62 26.93
C VAL A 209 6.82 14.30 26.46
N THR A 210 7.03 13.37 27.39
CA THR A 210 7.54 12.03 27.08
C THR A 210 6.42 11.10 26.61
N LEU A 211 6.38 10.78 25.32
CA LEU A 211 5.44 9.81 24.72
C LEU A 211 6.22 8.67 24.08
N SER A 212 6.07 7.43 24.56
CA SER A 212 6.81 6.31 23.99
C SER A 212 6.35 5.97 22.57
N ARG A 213 7.27 5.43 21.76
CA ARG A 213 6.95 4.91 20.41
C ARG A 213 5.83 3.88 20.42
N SER A 214 5.78 3.02 21.44
CA SER A 214 4.73 2.01 21.59
C SER A 214 3.35 2.62 21.83
N LEU A 215 3.28 3.69 22.64
CA LEU A 215 2.06 4.43 22.89
C LEU A 215 1.55 5.11 21.62
N LEU A 216 2.44 5.82 20.92
CA LEU A 216 2.12 6.47 19.65
C LEU A 216 1.66 5.44 18.60
N SER A 217 2.31 4.26 18.54
CA SER A 217 1.90 3.19 17.64
C SER A 217 0.51 2.65 17.99
N GLY A 218 0.19 2.51 19.27
CA GLY A 218 -1.14 2.09 19.72
C GLY A 218 -2.22 3.13 19.39
N TRP A 219 -1.89 4.42 19.43
CA TRP A 219 -2.81 5.47 18.97
C TRP A 219 -3.06 5.43 17.48
N VAL A 220 -2.02 5.19 16.67
CA VAL A 220 -2.17 5.00 15.22
C VAL A 220 -3.12 3.85 14.93
N ASP A 221 -2.92 2.69 15.58
CA ASP A 221 -3.79 1.52 15.41
C ASP A 221 -5.25 1.82 15.79
N ALA A 222 -5.47 2.40 16.97
CA ALA A 222 -6.82 2.78 17.41
C ALA A 222 -7.49 3.77 16.45
N CYS A 223 -6.73 4.74 15.91
CA CYS A 223 -7.27 5.67 14.92
C CYS A 223 -7.59 4.99 13.59
N CYS A 224 -6.77 4.04 13.12
CA CYS A 224 -7.08 3.26 11.93
C CYS A 224 -8.40 2.49 12.09
N GLN A 225 -8.67 1.94 13.27
CA GLN A 225 -9.94 1.28 13.58
C GLN A 225 -11.12 2.27 13.55
N LEU A 226 -10.96 3.46 14.13
CA LEU A 226 -11.99 4.51 14.07
C LEU A 226 -12.27 5.00 12.64
N LEU A 227 -11.27 4.95 11.76
CA LEU A 227 -11.37 5.37 10.37
C LEU A 227 -11.87 4.26 9.43
N SER A 228 -12.03 3.01 9.91
CA SER A 228 -12.45 1.89 9.06
C SER A 228 -13.77 2.14 8.31
N PRO A 229 -14.81 2.77 8.90
CA PRO A 229 -16.05 3.03 8.16
C PRO A 229 -15.85 4.00 6.98
N LEU A 230 -14.85 4.90 7.07
CA LEU A 230 -14.50 5.79 5.97
C LEU A 230 -13.73 5.05 4.87
N ASP A 231 -12.83 4.13 5.25
CA ASP A 231 -12.13 3.26 4.29
C ASP A 231 -13.12 2.36 3.53
N GLU A 232 -14.08 1.75 4.23
CA GLU A 232 -15.14 0.94 3.63
C GLU A 232 -16.06 1.76 2.70
N ALA A 233 -16.39 3.00 3.09
CA ALA A 233 -17.15 3.91 2.24
C ALA A 233 -16.36 4.32 0.99
N LEU A 234 -15.06 4.61 1.15
CA LEU A 234 -14.16 4.95 0.05
C LEU A 234 -13.98 3.78 -0.91
N GLN A 235 -13.81 2.56 -0.39
CA GLN A 235 -13.73 1.34 -1.19
C GLN A 235 -14.99 1.18 -2.04
N ARG A 236 -16.19 1.23 -1.44
CA ARG A 236 -17.46 1.13 -2.19
C ARG A 236 -17.60 2.21 -3.26
N TYR A 237 -17.17 3.43 -2.96
CA TYR A 237 -17.18 4.53 -3.92
C TYR A 237 -16.20 4.31 -5.07
N VAL A 238 -14.99 3.83 -4.80
CA VAL A 238 -13.98 3.57 -5.83
C VAL A 238 -14.39 2.39 -6.72
N LEU A 239 -14.99 1.36 -6.14
CA LEU A 239 -15.40 0.12 -6.82
C LEU A 239 -16.82 0.16 -7.41
N THR A 240 -17.44 1.33 -7.51
CA THR A 240 -18.69 1.45 -8.28
C THR A 240 -18.43 1.18 -9.76
N ASP A 241 -19.41 0.61 -10.46
CA ASP A 241 -19.31 0.31 -11.89
C ASP A 241 -18.82 1.49 -12.73
N GLY A 242 -18.01 1.18 -13.75
CA GLY A 242 -17.45 2.19 -14.65
C GLY A 242 -16.04 1.85 -15.11
N LYS A 243 -15.11 2.81 -14.98
CA LYS A 243 -13.70 2.62 -15.31
C LYS A 243 -12.85 2.72 -14.04
N LEU A 244 -11.97 1.75 -13.85
CA LEU A 244 -11.04 1.70 -12.72
C LEU A 244 -9.62 1.52 -13.26
N HIS A 245 -8.66 2.28 -12.72
CA HIS A 245 -7.25 1.95 -12.94
C HIS A 245 -6.74 1.08 -11.81
N ALA A 246 -5.91 0.09 -12.13
CA ALA A 246 -5.22 -0.73 -11.13
C ALA A 246 -3.71 -0.76 -11.39
N ASP A 247 -2.95 -0.65 -10.31
CA ASP A 247 -1.50 -0.83 -10.29
C ASP A 247 -1.08 -1.41 -8.93
N ASP A 248 0.16 -1.90 -8.82
CA ASP A 248 0.74 -2.33 -7.55
C ASP A 248 2.13 -1.73 -7.32
N THR A 249 2.36 -1.27 -6.10
CA THR A 249 3.69 -0.80 -5.68
C THR A 249 4.31 -1.82 -4.71
N PRO A 250 5.54 -2.30 -4.98
CA PRO A 250 6.27 -3.14 -4.02
C PRO A 250 6.63 -2.34 -2.77
N VAL A 251 6.37 -2.91 -1.59
CA VAL A 251 6.73 -2.30 -0.30
C VAL A 251 7.55 -3.28 0.54
N PRO A 252 8.67 -2.84 1.15
CA PRO A 252 9.45 -3.67 2.06
C PRO A 252 8.71 -3.79 3.41
N VAL A 253 8.34 -5.00 3.80
CA VAL A 253 7.63 -5.30 5.04
C VAL A 253 8.52 -6.14 5.93
N LEU A 254 8.71 -5.73 7.18
CA LEU A 254 9.50 -6.48 8.15
C LEU A 254 8.92 -7.89 8.34
N LEU A 255 9.79 -8.89 8.34
CA LEU A 255 9.51 -10.25 8.80
C LEU A 255 10.08 -10.41 10.21
N PRO A 256 9.25 -10.34 11.26
CA PRO A 256 9.71 -10.51 12.63
C PRO A 256 10.48 -11.83 12.80
N GLY A 257 11.56 -11.79 13.59
CA GLY A 257 12.43 -12.94 13.85
C GLY A 257 13.64 -13.08 12.91
N ASN A 258 13.54 -12.60 11.67
CA ASN A 258 14.57 -12.89 10.66
C ASN A 258 15.50 -11.71 10.32
N GLY A 259 15.25 -10.53 10.89
CA GLY A 259 16.01 -9.30 10.57
C GLY A 259 15.94 -8.86 9.10
N LYS A 260 15.00 -9.44 8.33
CA LYS A 260 14.83 -9.23 6.89
C LYS A 260 13.47 -8.62 6.59
N THR A 261 13.35 -8.05 5.41
CA THR A 261 12.07 -7.63 4.83
C THR A 261 11.61 -8.61 3.76
N LYS A 262 10.31 -8.87 3.67
CA LYS A 262 9.68 -9.41 2.46
C LYS A 262 9.09 -8.29 1.61
N THR A 263 8.93 -8.54 0.32
CA THR A 263 8.22 -7.61 -0.56
C THR A 263 6.72 -7.86 -0.45
N GLY A 264 6.01 -6.99 0.26
CA GLY A 264 4.56 -6.89 0.18
C GLY A 264 4.14 -6.02 -1.01
N ARG A 265 2.84 -5.91 -1.24
CA ARG A 265 2.26 -5.09 -2.32
C ARG A 265 1.23 -4.14 -1.75
N LEU A 266 1.28 -2.92 -2.26
CA LEU A 266 0.22 -1.93 -2.09
C LEU A 266 -0.48 -1.78 -3.44
N TRP A 267 -1.65 -2.41 -3.56
CA TRP A 267 -2.53 -2.27 -4.71
C TRP A 267 -3.18 -0.89 -4.66
N THR A 268 -3.19 -0.22 -5.80
CA THR A 268 -3.74 1.12 -5.95
C THR A 268 -4.87 1.07 -6.96
N TYR A 269 -6.09 1.35 -6.52
CA TYR A 269 -7.28 1.40 -7.35
C TYR A 269 -7.73 2.85 -7.51
N VAL A 270 -7.65 3.37 -8.72
CA VAL A 270 -7.89 4.80 -8.99
C VAL A 270 -9.12 5.00 -9.84
N ARG A 271 -10.07 5.74 -9.28
CA ARG A 271 -11.21 6.31 -9.98
C ARG A 271 -10.93 7.78 -10.24
N ASP A 272 -10.40 8.09 -11.42
CA ASP A 272 -10.22 9.47 -11.86
C ASP A 272 -10.44 9.57 -13.37
N ASP A 273 -11.58 10.15 -13.74
CA ASP A 273 -11.98 10.41 -15.11
C ASP A 273 -12.16 11.91 -15.40
N ARG A 274 -11.53 12.78 -14.59
CA ARG A 274 -11.60 14.23 -14.84
C ARG A 274 -11.02 14.62 -16.19
N ASN A 275 -9.94 13.96 -16.61
CA ASN A 275 -9.38 14.11 -17.96
C ASN A 275 -10.35 13.66 -19.07
N ALA A 276 -11.34 12.85 -18.71
CA ALA A 276 -12.44 12.40 -19.54
C ALA A 276 -13.73 13.20 -19.28
N GLY A 277 -13.63 14.43 -18.76
CA GLY A 277 -14.78 15.33 -18.57
C GLY A 277 -15.76 14.86 -17.48
N SER A 278 -15.38 13.87 -16.67
CA SER A 278 -16.22 13.43 -15.55
C SER A 278 -16.26 14.50 -14.45
N VAL A 279 -17.47 14.74 -13.93
CA VAL A 279 -17.72 15.61 -12.77
C VAL A 279 -17.67 14.84 -11.45
N MET A 280 -17.48 13.52 -11.50
CA MET A 280 -17.36 12.70 -10.29
C MET A 280 -16.08 13.03 -9.54
N ALA A 281 -16.17 13.02 -8.20
CA ALA A 281 -15.01 13.28 -7.35
C ALA A 281 -13.95 12.19 -7.57
N PRO A 282 -12.67 12.55 -7.80
CA PRO A 282 -11.61 11.57 -7.95
C PRO A 282 -11.36 10.88 -6.61
N ALA A 283 -11.04 9.59 -6.65
CA ALA A 283 -10.73 8.82 -5.46
C ALA A 283 -9.70 7.74 -5.75
N VAL A 284 -8.96 7.38 -4.70
CA VAL A 284 -8.02 6.27 -4.70
C VAL A 284 -8.26 5.41 -3.48
N TRP A 285 -8.34 4.10 -3.67
CA TRP A 285 -8.38 3.13 -2.58
C TRP A 285 -7.12 2.25 -2.65
N PHE A 286 -6.53 2.00 -1.49
CA PHE A 286 -5.31 1.21 -1.36
C PHE A 286 -5.60 -0.08 -0.62
N ALA A 287 -5.12 -1.20 -1.15
CA ALA A 287 -5.21 -2.48 -0.48
C ALA A 287 -3.82 -3.10 -0.32
N TYR A 288 -3.51 -3.59 0.87
CA TYR A 288 -2.24 -4.26 1.14
C TYR A 288 -2.38 -5.78 0.95
N SER A 289 -1.37 -6.41 0.36
CA SER A 289 -1.20 -7.86 0.38
C SER A 289 0.25 -8.27 0.68
N PRO A 290 0.48 -9.45 1.27
CA PRO A 290 1.83 -9.91 1.63
C PRO A 290 2.67 -10.38 0.44
N ASP A 291 2.06 -10.61 -0.72
CA ASP A 291 2.71 -11.00 -1.98
C ASP A 291 1.91 -10.45 -3.19
N ARG A 292 2.36 -10.74 -4.42
CA ARG A 292 1.74 -10.23 -5.66
C ARG A 292 0.70 -11.16 -6.29
N LYS A 293 0.27 -12.25 -5.64
CA LYS A 293 -0.57 -13.27 -6.30
C LYS A 293 -1.88 -12.68 -6.85
N GLY A 294 -2.34 -13.22 -7.98
CA GLY A 294 -3.60 -12.80 -8.63
C GLY A 294 -4.84 -12.96 -7.76
N MET A 295 -4.82 -13.85 -6.76
CA MET A 295 -5.93 -13.99 -5.81
C MET A 295 -6.27 -12.70 -5.04
N HIS A 296 -5.31 -11.79 -4.86
CA HIS A 296 -5.54 -10.52 -4.17
C HIS A 296 -6.43 -9.58 -4.98
N PRO A 297 -6.07 -9.18 -6.21
CA PRO A 297 -6.96 -8.37 -7.04
C PRO A 297 -8.28 -9.09 -7.36
N GLN A 298 -8.30 -10.43 -7.47
CA GLN A 298 -9.55 -11.20 -7.57
C GLN A 298 -10.48 -10.97 -6.37
N SER A 299 -9.97 -11.06 -5.15
CA SER A 299 -10.74 -10.79 -3.94
C SER A 299 -11.15 -9.31 -3.83
N HIS A 300 -10.23 -8.39 -4.10
CA HIS A 300 -10.47 -6.95 -4.01
C HIS A 300 -11.54 -6.47 -5.00
N LEU A 301 -11.62 -7.08 -6.18
CA LEU A 301 -12.50 -6.67 -7.29
C LEU A 301 -13.70 -7.62 -7.49
N ALA A 302 -13.96 -8.54 -6.55
CA ALA A 302 -15.00 -9.55 -6.69
C ALA A 302 -16.41 -8.99 -6.96
N GLY A 303 -16.69 -7.76 -6.52
CA GLY A 303 -17.96 -7.06 -6.75
C GLY A 303 -17.92 -5.97 -7.81
N PHE A 304 -16.81 -5.77 -8.51
CA PHE A 304 -16.65 -4.69 -9.49
C PHE A 304 -17.03 -5.15 -10.90
N SER A 305 -17.81 -4.36 -11.64
CA SER A 305 -18.03 -4.55 -13.07
C SER A 305 -17.66 -3.30 -13.87
N GLY A 306 -17.08 -3.50 -15.06
CA GLY A 306 -16.75 -2.40 -15.96
C GLY A 306 -15.40 -2.57 -16.63
N VAL A 307 -14.70 -1.47 -16.87
CA VAL A 307 -13.40 -1.45 -17.55
C VAL A 307 -12.28 -1.35 -16.52
N LEU A 308 -11.37 -2.33 -16.53
CA LEU A 308 -10.16 -2.30 -15.72
C LEU A 308 -8.97 -1.89 -16.60
N GLN A 309 -8.45 -0.69 -16.34
CA GLN A 309 -7.25 -0.19 -17.00
C GLN A 309 -6.01 -0.51 -16.16
N ALA A 310 -5.23 -1.50 -16.58
CA ALA A 310 -4.07 -1.98 -15.82
C ALA A 310 -2.85 -2.21 -16.72
N ASP A 311 -1.71 -2.52 -16.13
CA ASP A 311 -0.61 -3.14 -16.89
C ASP A 311 -0.99 -4.56 -17.34
N ALA A 312 -0.21 -5.13 -18.25
CA ALA A 312 -0.40 -6.51 -18.72
C ALA A 312 0.11 -7.55 -17.70
N TYR A 313 -0.14 -7.33 -16.40
CA TYR A 313 0.21 -8.28 -15.37
C TYR A 313 -0.72 -9.49 -15.40
N ALA A 314 -0.15 -10.67 -15.62
CA ALA A 314 -0.90 -11.92 -15.74
C ALA A 314 -1.79 -12.27 -14.52
N GLY A 315 -1.52 -11.69 -13.34
CA GLY A 315 -2.38 -11.88 -12.17
C GLY A 315 -3.78 -11.28 -12.31
N PHE A 316 -4.00 -10.38 -13.28
CA PHE A 316 -5.33 -9.87 -13.63
C PHE A 316 -6.12 -10.78 -14.57
N ASN A 317 -5.49 -11.74 -15.28
CA ASN A 317 -6.14 -12.51 -16.34
C ASN A 317 -7.42 -13.24 -15.91
N GLU A 318 -7.49 -13.69 -14.65
CA GLU A 318 -8.69 -14.35 -14.11
C GLU A 318 -9.91 -13.43 -14.10
N LEU A 319 -9.71 -12.14 -13.80
CA LEU A 319 -10.78 -11.15 -13.71
C LEU A 319 -11.53 -10.98 -15.03
N TYR A 320 -10.86 -11.24 -16.15
CA TYR A 320 -11.42 -11.00 -17.49
C TYR A 320 -12.22 -12.20 -18.01
N ARG A 321 -12.13 -13.38 -17.39
CA ARG A 321 -12.72 -14.62 -17.94
C ARG A 321 -14.24 -14.60 -17.99
N GLU A 322 -14.87 -14.08 -16.95
CA GLU A 322 -16.33 -14.05 -16.82
C GLU A 322 -16.98 -12.89 -17.60
N GLY A 323 -16.18 -12.00 -18.19
CA GLY A 323 -16.66 -10.92 -19.05
C GLY A 323 -17.32 -9.73 -18.33
N HIS A 324 -17.53 -9.81 -17.01
CA HIS A 324 -18.04 -8.68 -16.21
C HIS A 324 -17.01 -7.56 -16.05
N ILE A 325 -15.71 -7.86 -16.20
CA ILE A 325 -14.61 -6.89 -16.31
C ILE A 325 -14.01 -6.96 -17.71
N LYS A 326 -13.96 -5.82 -18.38
CA LYS A 326 -13.32 -5.62 -19.68
C LYS A 326 -11.90 -5.10 -19.49
N GLU A 327 -10.94 -5.76 -20.09
CA GLU A 327 -9.54 -5.35 -20.06
C GLU A 327 -9.30 -4.08 -20.89
N ALA A 328 -8.54 -3.14 -20.34
CA ALA A 328 -7.95 -2.02 -21.07
C ALA A 328 -6.45 -1.93 -20.76
N ALA A 329 -5.59 -2.26 -21.73
CA ALA A 329 -4.14 -2.19 -21.53
C ALA A 329 -3.65 -0.74 -21.35
N CYS A 330 -2.77 -0.51 -20.38
CA CYS A 330 -2.27 0.82 -20.07
C CYS A 330 -1.10 1.25 -21.00
N TRP A 331 -1.35 2.25 -21.85
CA TRP A 331 -0.34 2.85 -22.74
C TRP A 331 0.87 3.42 -22.00
N ALA A 332 0.70 3.96 -20.79
CA ALA A 332 1.82 4.47 -20.00
C ALA A 332 2.81 3.34 -19.64
N HIS A 333 2.29 2.15 -19.32
CA HIS A 333 3.10 0.97 -19.03
C HIS A 333 3.77 0.40 -20.29
N ALA A 334 3.05 0.32 -21.41
CA ALA A 334 3.62 -0.09 -22.70
C ALA A 334 4.78 0.85 -23.12
N ARG A 335 4.53 2.16 -23.10
CA ARG A 335 5.53 3.19 -23.44
C ARG A 335 6.75 3.14 -22.51
N ARG A 336 6.55 2.98 -21.19
CA ARG A 336 7.64 2.96 -20.21
C ARG A 336 8.66 1.86 -20.53
N LYS A 337 8.21 0.66 -20.90
CA LYS A 337 9.11 -0.45 -21.25
C LYS A 337 9.99 -0.13 -22.45
N ILE A 338 9.41 0.49 -23.49
CA ILE A 338 10.16 0.92 -24.69
C ILE A 338 11.14 2.03 -24.33
N HIS A 339 10.69 3.02 -23.56
CA HIS A 339 11.53 4.12 -23.09
C HIS A 339 12.72 3.64 -22.23
N ASP A 340 12.51 2.67 -21.33
CA ASP A 340 13.58 2.11 -20.50
C ASP A 340 14.67 1.43 -21.34
N VAL A 341 14.30 0.82 -22.47
CA VAL A 341 15.25 0.28 -23.46
C VAL A 341 15.93 1.42 -24.20
N HIS A 342 15.17 2.40 -24.71
CA HIS A 342 15.69 3.55 -25.44
C HIS A 342 16.77 4.31 -24.65
N ILE A 343 16.55 4.56 -23.35
CA ILE A 343 17.54 5.25 -22.50
C ILE A 343 18.84 4.46 -22.35
N ARG A 344 18.79 3.13 -22.41
CA ARG A 344 19.98 2.27 -22.29
C ARG A 344 20.70 2.09 -23.63
N THR A 345 19.93 1.84 -24.66
CA THR A 345 20.39 1.52 -26.01
C THR A 345 19.44 2.18 -27.02
N PRO A 346 19.65 3.46 -27.34
CA PRO A 346 18.85 4.14 -28.36
C PRO A 346 18.99 3.43 -29.71
N SER A 347 17.89 3.32 -30.43
CA SER A 347 17.84 2.75 -31.78
C SER A 347 16.76 3.43 -32.60
N GLU A 348 16.83 3.28 -33.92
CA GLU A 348 15.76 3.77 -34.81
C GLU A 348 14.41 3.16 -34.44
N VAL A 349 14.38 1.85 -34.13
CA VAL A 349 13.17 1.13 -33.70
C VAL A 349 12.57 1.71 -32.43
N THR A 350 13.39 1.96 -31.39
CA THR A 350 12.87 2.52 -30.13
C THR A 350 12.43 3.98 -30.29
N THR A 351 13.10 4.74 -31.15
CA THR A 351 12.74 6.12 -31.49
C THR A 351 11.39 6.17 -32.20
N GLU A 352 11.23 5.33 -33.23
CA GLU A 352 10.00 5.24 -34.03
C GLU A 352 8.81 4.76 -33.19
N ALA A 353 9.01 3.74 -32.33
CA ALA A 353 7.97 3.28 -31.41
C ALA A 353 7.50 4.39 -30.47
N LEU A 354 8.44 5.17 -29.90
CA LEU A 354 8.10 6.29 -29.01
C LEU A 354 7.43 7.44 -29.76
N HIS A 355 7.82 7.70 -31.01
CA HIS A 355 7.18 8.68 -31.88
C HIS A 355 5.72 8.31 -32.16
N ARG A 356 5.45 7.08 -32.64
CA ARG A 356 4.11 6.58 -32.92
C ARG A 356 3.20 6.61 -31.69
N ILE A 357 3.70 6.19 -30.52
CA ILE A 357 2.95 6.29 -29.26
C ILE A 357 2.70 7.76 -28.89
N GLY A 358 3.66 8.65 -29.17
CA GLY A 358 3.53 10.09 -29.00
C GLY A 358 2.38 10.69 -29.81
N GLU A 359 2.16 10.23 -31.04
CA GLU A 359 1.04 10.66 -31.88
C GLU A 359 -0.31 10.29 -31.25
N LEU A 360 -0.43 9.11 -30.63
CA LEU A 360 -1.64 8.72 -29.87
C LEU A 360 -1.90 9.70 -28.71
N TYR A 361 -0.85 10.07 -27.97
CA TYR A 361 -0.96 11.03 -26.87
C TYR A 361 -1.31 12.44 -27.34
N ALA A 362 -0.84 12.85 -28.52
CA ALA A 362 -1.21 14.12 -29.12
C ALA A 362 -2.71 14.19 -29.43
N VAL A 363 -3.29 13.09 -29.96
CA VAL A 363 -4.74 12.99 -30.15
C VAL A 363 -5.49 13.09 -28.81
N GLU A 364 -5.09 12.31 -27.81
CA GLU A 364 -5.72 12.33 -26.47
C GLU A 364 -5.63 13.69 -25.77
N ALA A 365 -4.54 14.44 -25.98
CA ALA A 365 -4.40 15.80 -25.47
C ALA A 365 -5.45 16.75 -26.07
N GLY A 366 -5.74 16.62 -27.36
CA GLY A 366 -6.74 17.43 -28.07
C GLY A 366 -8.20 17.15 -27.66
N ILE A 367 -8.48 15.98 -27.11
CA ILE A 367 -9.84 15.55 -26.71
C ILE A 367 -10.05 15.47 -25.19
N ARG A 368 -9.09 15.97 -24.40
CA ARG A 368 -9.21 16.02 -22.94
C ARG A 368 -10.41 16.87 -22.52
N GLY A 369 -11.19 16.39 -21.56
CA GLY A 369 -12.38 17.07 -21.06
C GLY A 369 -13.61 17.03 -21.98
N LYS A 370 -13.49 16.46 -23.19
CA LYS A 370 -14.61 16.26 -24.13
C LYS A 370 -15.52 15.15 -23.68
N SER A 371 -16.74 15.12 -24.21
CA SER A 371 -17.73 14.09 -23.87
C SER A 371 -17.28 12.69 -24.33
N ALA A 372 -17.88 11.64 -23.77
CA ALA A 372 -17.53 10.27 -24.14
C ALA A 372 -17.77 9.99 -25.64
N SER A 373 -18.85 10.53 -26.23
CA SER A 373 -19.18 10.37 -27.64
C SER A 373 -18.21 11.11 -28.55
N GLU A 374 -17.84 12.35 -28.22
CA GLU A 374 -16.85 13.13 -28.97
C GLU A 374 -15.47 12.44 -28.96
N ARG A 375 -15.03 11.98 -27.78
CA ARG A 375 -13.77 11.23 -27.68
C ARG A 375 -13.80 9.96 -28.52
N LEU A 376 -14.91 9.21 -28.49
CA LEU A 376 -15.05 8.00 -29.30
C LEU A 376 -14.96 8.33 -30.79
N ALA A 377 -15.68 9.35 -31.26
CA ALA A 377 -15.65 9.76 -32.67
C ALA A 377 -14.24 10.12 -33.12
N VAL A 378 -13.52 10.97 -32.37
CA VAL A 378 -12.15 11.36 -32.71
C VAL A 378 -11.19 10.17 -32.65
N ARG A 379 -11.35 9.26 -31.68
CA ARG A 379 -10.53 8.04 -31.62
C ARG A 379 -10.74 7.14 -32.82
N GLN A 380 -11.98 6.97 -33.28
CA GLN A 380 -12.29 6.19 -34.49
C GLN A 380 -11.68 6.84 -35.74
N GLU A 381 -11.77 8.16 -35.86
CA GLU A 381 -11.24 8.90 -37.02
C GLU A 381 -9.71 8.96 -37.04
N LYS A 382 -9.07 9.20 -35.88
CA LYS A 382 -7.64 9.56 -35.81
C LYS A 382 -6.78 8.52 -35.11
N THR A 383 -7.22 7.98 -33.97
CA THR A 383 -6.42 7.04 -33.18
C THR A 383 -6.39 5.65 -33.81
N VAL A 384 -7.52 5.14 -34.32
CA VAL A 384 -7.60 3.79 -34.92
C VAL A 384 -6.67 3.62 -36.12
N PRO A 385 -6.59 4.56 -37.10
CA PRO A 385 -5.62 4.45 -38.18
C PRO A 385 -4.17 4.40 -37.70
N LEU A 386 -3.82 5.22 -36.70
CA LEU A 386 -2.48 5.23 -36.10
C LEU A 386 -2.16 3.91 -35.37
N LEU A 387 -3.15 3.32 -34.69
CA LEU A 387 -3.00 2.01 -34.05
C LEU A 387 -2.80 0.90 -35.09
N ASN A 388 -3.59 0.88 -36.16
CA ASN A 388 -3.42 -0.10 -37.24
C ASN A 388 -2.05 0.04 -37.92
N ALA A 389 -1.57 1.28 -38.11
CA ALA A 389 -0.23 1.53 -38.66
C ALA A 389 0.88 1.14 -37.68
N LEU A 390 0.67 1.27 -36.37
CA LEU A 390 1.59 0.78 -35.34
C LEU A 390 1.60 -0.76 -35.31
N GLU A 391 0.44 -1.40 -35.37
CA GLU A 391 0.31 -2.85 -35.41
C GLU A 391 0.98 -3.45 -36.65
N GLY A 392 0.76 -2.87 -37.83
CA GLY A 392 1.43 -3.34 -39.05
C GLY A 392 2.94 -3.08 -39.09
N TRP A 393 3.45 -2.20 -38.24
CA TRP A 393 4.88 -1.92 -38.11
C TRP A 393 5.59 -2.82 -37.10
N LEU A 394 4.88 -3.24 -36.04
CA LEU A 394 5.36 -4.20 -35.03
C LEU A 394 5.48 -5.61 -35.61
#